data_AF-A0A7C7JDY5-F1
#
_entry.id   AF-A0A7C7JDY5-F1
#
_cell.length_a   1.000
_cell.length_b   1.000
_cell.length_c   1.000
_cell.angle_alpha   90.00
_cell.angle_beta   90.00
_cell.angle_gamma   90.00
#
_symmetry.space_group_name_H-M   'P 1'
#
loop_
_entity.id
_entity.type
_entity.pdbx_description
1 polymer ?
#
loop_
_entity_poly.entity_id
_entity_poly.type
_entity_poly.pdbx_seq_one_letter_code
_entity_poly.pdbx_strand_id
1 'polypeptide(L)'
;MKNYFLKSSRWAKRNGDSHERIQRLQQLSDRKTWDVKDLNQFGQLLPLKAFRAEYDLAIYTLHEDTIDIMLYPQMYYIQLLKEEGRWYYKSLSSGEEFAHPDIEYVEQFVFNEIKDSEKNST
;
A
#
# COMPACT_ATOMS: atom_id res chain seq x y z
N MET A 1 -10.71 -6.85 2.32
CA MET A 1 -10.89 -5.42 1.96
C MET A 1 -11.66 -4.64 3.03
N LYS A 2 -12.83 -5.10 3.49
CA LYS A 2 -13.55 -4.44 4.59
C LYS A 2 -12.65 -4.18 5.82
N ASN A 3 -11.95 -5.20 6.32
CA ASN A 3 -11.13 -5.04 7.52
C ASN A 3 -9.89 -4.18 7.22
N TYR A 4 -9.30 -4.30 6.04
CA TYR A 4 -8.24 -3.39 5.57
C TYR A 4 -8.65 -1.90 5.68
N PHE A 5 -9.79 -1.51 5.11
CA PHE A 5 -10.25 -0.12 5.15
C PHE A 5 -10.66 0.32 6.56
N LEU A 6 -11.26 -0.57 7.35
CA LEU A 6 -11.62 -0.29 8.74
C LEU A 6 -10.39 -0.11 9.65
N LYS A 7 -9.35 -0.94 9.48
CA LYS A 7 -8.08 -0.78 10.18
C LYS A 7 -7.37 0.51 9.74
N SER A 8 -7.44 0.83 8.45
CA SER A 8 -6.91 2.07 7.89
C SER A 8 -7.60 3.30 8.48
N SER A 9 -8.93 3.32 8.59
CA SER A 9 -9.66 4.45 9.18
C SER A 9 -9.29 4.64 10.66
N ARG A 10 -9.17 3.56 11.43
CA ARG A 10 -8.72 3.59 12.83
C ARG A 10 -7.28 4.08 12.97
N TRP A 11 -6.39 3.67 12.06
CA TRP A 11 -5.00 4.13 12.05
C TRP A 11 -4.90 5.61 11.69
N ALA A 12 -5.57 6.05 10.62
CA ALA A 12 -5.67 7.45 10.22
C ALA A 12 -6.19 8.34 11.37
N LYS A 13 -7.24 7.89 12.06
CA LYS A 13 -7.77 8.59 13.25
C LYS A 13 -6.73 8.70 14.39
N ARG A 14 -5.96 7.64 14.66
CA ARG A 14 -4.93 7.65 15.71
C ARG A 14 -3.78 8.60 15.40
N ASN A 15 -3.45 8.78 14.13
CA ASN A 15 -2.36 9.66 13.68
C ASN A 15 -2.80 11.09 13.36
N GLY A 16 -4.05 11.46 13.63
CA GLY A 16 -4.53 12.82 13.42
C GLY A 16 -4.73 13.20 11.95
N ASP A 17 -5.03 12.23 11.08
CA ASP A 17 -5.40 12.49 9.69
C ASP A 17 -6.71 13.31 9.60
N SER A 18 -6.97 13.88 8.42
CA SER A 18 -8.16 14.68 8.13
C SER A 18 -9.46 13.89 8.34
N HIS A 19 -10.49 14.59 8.81
CA HIS A 19 -11.82 14.02 8.98
C HIS A 19 -12.37 13.41 7.68
N GLU A 20 -12.16 14.09 6.55
CA GLU A 20 -12.59 13.65 5.22
C GLU A 20 -11.96 12.31 4.84
N ARG A 21 -10.64 12.17 5.00
CA ARG A 21 -9.92 10.93 4.69
C ARG A 21 -10.38 9.77 5.58
N ILE A 22 -10.57 10.02 6.88
CA ILE A 22 -11.09 9.02 7.83
C ILE A 22 -12.50 8.57 7.42
N GLN A 23 -13.38 9.50 7.09
CA GLN A 23 -14.75 9.21 6.67
C GLN A 23 -14.78 8.41 5.37
N ARG A 24 -13.92 8.75 4.41
CA ARG A 24 -13.83 8.04 3.13
C ARG A 24 -13.36 6.60 3.29
N LEU A 25 -12.35 6.37 4.14
CA LEU A 25 -11.92 5.01 4.52
C LEU A 25 -13.04 4.23 5.21
N GLN A 26 -13.81 4.88 6.09
CA GLN A 26 -14.95 4.24 6.75
C GLN A 26 -16.05 3.85 5.75
N GLN A 27 -16.42 4.75 4.84
CA GLN A 27 -17.40 4.48 3.78
C GLN A 27 -16.97 3.30 2.89
N LEU A 28 -15.69 3.22 2.53
CA LEU A 28 -15.17 2.07 1.78
C LEU A 28 -15.28 0.79 2.58
N SER A 29 -15.09 0.81 3.90
CA SER A 29 -15.25 -0.39 4.74
C SER A 29 -16.68 -0.94 4.77
N ASP A 30 -17.68 -0.10 4.49
CA ASP A 30 -19.10 -0.48 4.49
C ASP A 30 -19.59 -1.01 3.12
N ARG A 31 -18.75 -0.95 2.07
CA ARG A 31 -19.08 -1.47 0.74
C ARG A 31 -19.07 -3.01 0.70
N LYS A 32 -19.74 -3.58 -0.30
CA LYS A 32 -19.74 -5.02 -0.60
C LYS A 32 -18.69 -5.43 -1.63
N THR A 33 -18.31 -4.50 -2.50
CA THR A 33 -17.35 -4.70 -3.58
C THR A 33 -16.37 -3.53 -3.61
N TRP A 34 -15.15 -3.83 -4.04
CA TRP A 34 -14.04 -2.89 -4.15
C TRP A 34 -13.32 -3.13 -5.47
N ASP A 35 -12.66 -2.09 -5.95
CA ASP A 35 -11.73 -2.15 -7.08
C ASP A 35 -10.36 -1.56 -6.71
N VAL A 36 -9.40 -1.65 -7.62
CA VAL A 36 -8.04 -1.14 -7.41
C VAL A 36 -8.02 0.38 -7.17
N LYS A 37 -8.96 1.15 -7.75
CA LYS A 37 -9.02 2.61 -7.55
C LYS A 37 -9.43 2.95 -6.12
N ASP A 38 -10.16 2.07 -5.44
CA ASP A 38 -10.45 2.20 -4.00
C ASP A 38 -9.17 2.16 -3.15
N LEU A 39 -8.12 1.47 -3.60
CA LEU A 39 -6.80 1.48 -2.97
C LEU A 39 -5.97 2.69 -3.41
N ASN A 40 -5.84 2.89 -4.72
CA ASN A 40 -4.85 3.81 -5.30
C ASN A 40 -5.10 5.27 -4.93
N GLN A 41 -6.35 5.65 -4.68
CA GLN A 41 -6.70 7.01 -4.24
C GLN A 41 -6.10 7.41 -2.89
N PHE A 42 -5.60 6.44 -2.10
CA PHE A 42 -4.91 6.71 -0.84
C PHE A 42 -3.39 6.55 -0.93
N GLY A 43 -2.88 6.21 -2.11
CA GLY A 43 -1.45 6.10 -2.40
C GLY A 43 -0.75 7.45 -2.26
N GLN A 44 0.43 7.44 -1.65
CA GLN A 44 1.29 8.60 -1.49
C GLN A 44 2.66 8.27 -2.07
N LEU A 45 3.06 9.02 -3.10
CA LEU A 45 4.41 8.91 -3.65
C LEU A 45 5.39 9.65 -2.74
N LEU A 46 6.40 8.92 -2.28
CA LEU A 46 7.45 9.40 -1.39
C LEU A 46 8.82 9.14 -2.02
N PRO A 47 9.69 10.17 -2.08
CA PRO A 47 11.10 9.93 -2.36
C PRO A 47 11.70 8.99 -1.31
N LEU A 48 12.63 8.12 -1.73
CA LEU A 48 13.30 7.18 -0.81
C LEU A 48 13.82 7.87 0.46
N LYS A 49 14.40 9.08 0.33
CA LYS A 49 14.89 9.86 1.47
C LYS A 49 13.79 10.21 2.48
N ALA A 50 12.60 10.59 2.01
CA ALA A 50 11.48 10.93 2.88
C ALA A 50 10.94 9.68 3.58
N PHE A 51 10.80 8.58 2.84
CA PHE A 51 10.38 7.31 3.42
C PHE A 51 11.34 6.82 4.51
N ARG A 52 12.65 6.90 4.28
CA ARG A 52 13.67 6.51 5.28
C ARG A 52 13.59 7.34 6.56
N ALA A 53 13.27 8.63 6.46
CA ALA A 53 13.17 9.51 7.62
C ALA A 53 11.97 9.18 8.52
N GLU A 54 10.88 8.66 7.93
CA GLU A 54 9.62 8.39 8.63
C GLU A 54 9.47 6.91 9.01
N TYR A 55 10.07 6.00 8.24
CA TYR A 55 9.88 4.54 8.33
C TYR A 55 11.21 3.78 8.41
N ASP A 56 12.10 4.20 9.32
CA ASP A 56 13.47 3.70 9.45
C ASP A 56 13.57 2.16 9.56
N LEU A 57 12.62 1.52 10.26
CA LEU A 57 12.58 0.06 10.41
C LEU A 57 12.17 -0.70 9.14
N ALA A 58 11.49 -0.04 8.20
CA ALA A 58 11.03 -0.64 6.95
C ALA A 58 12.07 -0.53 5.82
N ILE A 59 13.27 -0.01 6.10
CA ILE A 59 14.31 0.16 5.07
C ILE A 59 14.90 -1.19 4.64
N TYR A 60 15.01 -2.14 5.58
CA TYR A 60 15.60 -3.46 5.33
C TYR A 60 14.80 -4.32 4.34
N THR A 61 13.56 -3.92 4.05
CA THR A 61 12.67 -4.63 3.14
C THR A 61 12.63 -3.98 1.75
N LEU A 62 13.44 -2.95 1.54
CA LEU A 62 13.55 -2.26 0.26
C LEU A 62 14.56 -2.95 -0.66
N HIS A 63 14.26 -2.94 -1.95
CA HIS A 63 15.22 -3.30 -2.99
C HIS A 63 16.34 -2.25 -3.03
N GLU A 64 17.58 -2.68 -3.32
CA GLU A 64 18.76 -1.80 -3.29
C GLU A 64 18.65 -0.62 -4.25
N ASP A 65 18.02 -0.84 -5.41
CA ASP A 65 17.80 0.18 -6.46
C ASP A 65 16.55 1.05 -6.28
N THR A 66 15.88 1.00 -5.14
CA THR A 66 14.67 1.80 -4.90
C THR A 66 14.98 3.29 -4.94
N ILE A 67 14.21 4.05 -5.72
CA ILE A 67 14.34 5.52 -5.81
C ILE A 67 13.14 6.25 -5.21
N ASP A 68 11.94 5.72 -5.44
CA ASP A 68 10.68 6.27 -4.93
C ASP A 68 9.80 5.12 -4.43
N ILE A 69 8.87 5.45 -3.54
CA ILE A 69 7.98 4.50 -2.90
C ILE A 69 6.56 5.04 -2.98
N MET A 70 5.65 4.26 -3.57
CA MET A 70 4.22 4.49 -3.48
C MET A 70 3.70 3.78 -2.23
N LEU A 71 3.38 4.55 -1.18
CA LEU A 71 2.91 4.04 0.10
C LEU A 71 1.38 4.07 0.17
N TYR A 72 0.78 2.96 0.57
CA TYR A 72 -0.65 2.79 0.81
C TYR A 72 -0.94 2.64 2.31
N PRO A 73 -2.20 2.79 2.73
CA PRO A 73 -2.60 2.50 4.09
C PRO A 73 -2.17 1.11 4.57
N GLN A 74 -2.00 0.95 5.89
CA GLN A 74 -1.51 -0.28 6.52
C GLN A 74 -0.09 -0.72 6.08
N MET A 75 0.76 0.22 5.66
CA MET A 75 2.16 -0.05 5.32
C MET A 75 2.35 -0.99 4.12
N TYR A 76 1.37 -1.10 3.23
CA TYR A 76 1.60 -1.69 1.91
C TYR A 76 2.31 -0.65 1.05
N TYR A 77 3.32 -1.06 0.28
CA TYR A 77 4.04 -0.11 -0.57
C TYR A 77 4.59 -0.78 -1.83
N ILE A 78 4.70 0.00 -2.90
CA ILE A 78 5.34 -0.40 -4.16
C ILE A 78 6.58 0.48 -4.35
N GLN A 79 7.64 -0.08 -4.88
CA GLN A 79 8.96 0.53 -5.04
C GLN A 79 9.20 0.81 -6.53
N LEU A 80 9.61 2.03 -6.86
CA LEU A 80 10.13 2.33 -8.20
C LEU A 80 11.63 2.04 -8.21
N LEU A 81 12.09 1.21 -9.15
CA LEU A 81 13.49 0.83 -9.27
C LEU A 81 14.23 1.66 -10.31
N LYS A 82 15.47 2.06 -10.00
CA LYS A 82 16.31 2.92 -10.84
C LYS A 82 16.65 2.31 -12.19
N GLU A 83 17.15 1.07 -12.20
CA GLU A 83 17.77 0.49 -13.39
C GLU A 83 16.78 -0.18 -14.35
N GLU A 84 15.51 -0.32 -13.96
CA GLU A 84 14.52 -0.99 -14.81
C GLU A 84 13.31 -0.11 -15.15
N GLY A 85 13.14 1.06 -14.52
CA GLY A 85 11.90 1.85 -14.65
C GLY A 85 10.66 1.03 -14.27
N ARG A 86 10.83 -0.02 -13.46
CA ARG A 86 9.79 -0.95 -13.04
C ARG A 86 9.31 -0.64 -11.65
N TRP A 87 8.04 -0.90 -11.45
CA TRP A 87 7.38 -0.94 -10.16
C TRP A 87 7.51 -2.34 -9.59
N TYR A 88 7.90 -2.42 -8.33
CA TYR A 88 8.23 -3.65 -7.63
C TYR A 88 7.48 -3.72 -6.31
N TYR A 89 6.82 -4.84 -6.07
CA TYR A 89 6.16 -5.16 -4.82
C TYR A 89 6.81 -6.40 -4.19
N LYS A 90 6.97 -6.36 -2.86
CA LYS A 90 7.39 -7.50 -2.05
C LYS A 90 6.49 -7.61 -0.82
N SER A 91 5.82 -8.75 -0.70
CA SER A 91 5.03 -9.06 0.49
C SER A 91 5.93 -9.51 1.64
N LEU A 92 5.82 -8.85 2.79
CA LEU A 92 6.56 -9.24 3.99
C LEU A 92 6.04 -10.53 4.62
N SER A 93 4.76 -10.85 4.40
CA SER A 93 4.12 -12.02 5.03
C SER A 93 4.28 -13.29 4.21
N SER A 94 4.12 -13.21 2.89
CA SER A 94 4.21 -14.38 1.99
C SER A 94 5.58 -14.54 1.34
N GLY A 95 6.41 -13.48 1.32
CA GLY A 95 7.66 -13.46 0.57
C GLY A 95 7.47 -13.39 -0.94
N GLU A 96 6.23 -13.24 -1.43
CA GLU A 96 5.93 -13.07 -2.85
C GLU A 96 6.46 -11.74 -3.37
N GLU A 97 6.99 -11.78 -4.59
CA GLU A 97 7.60 -10.65 -5.26
C GLU A 97 7.01 -10.50 -6.67
N PHE A 98 6.71 -9.27 -7.07
CA PHE A 98 6.17 -8.97 -8.39
C PHE A 98 6.74 -7.66 -8.92
N ALA A 99 7.23 -7.67 -10.16
CA ALA A 99 7.78 -6.49 -10.82
C ALA A 99 7.14 -6.29 -12.20
N HIS A 100 6.78 -5.06 -12.54
CA HIS A 100 6.22 -4.71 -13.85
C HIS A 100 6.52 -3.25 -14.23
N PRO A 101 6.77 -2.91 -15.51
CA PRO A 101 7.00 -1.52 -15.93
C PRO A 101 5.78 -0.61 -15.75
N ASP A 102 4.58 -1.18 -15.82
CA ASP A 102 3.32 -0.45 -15.61
C ASP A 102 2.84 -0.62 -14.15
N ILE A 103 2.67 0.51 -13.45
CA ILE A 103 2.23 0.57 -12.06
C ILE A 103 0.83 -0.02 -11.87
N GLU A 104 -0.08 0.13 -12.84
CA GLU A 104 -1.47 -0.31 -12.69
C GLU A 104 -1.55 -1.84 -12.52
N TYR A 105 -0.65 -2.57 -13.17
CA TYR A 105 -0.52 -4.02 -13.01
C TYR A 105 -0.03 -4.40 -11.60
N VAL A 106 0.93 -3.65 -11.06
CA VAL A 106 1.47 -3.90 -9.72
C VAL A 106 0.46 -3.52 -8.65
N GLU A 107 -0.26 -2.41 -8.82
CA GLU A 107 -1.37 -2.01 -7.96
C GLU A 107 -2.49 -3.06 -7.96
N GLN A 108 -2.83 -3.61 -9.13
CA GLN A 108 -3.81 -4.68 -9.23
C GLN A 108 -3.34 -5.95 -8.52
N PHE A 109 -2.05 -6.28 -8.59
CA PHE A 109 -1.45 -7.38 -7.83
C PHE A 109 -1.56 -7.14 -6.32
N VAL A 110 -1.13 -5.97 -5.83
CA VAL A 110 -1.21 -5.60 -4.40
C VAL A 110 -2.66 -5.62 -3.91
N PHE A 111 -3.60 -5.13 -4.70
CA PHE A 111 -5.03 -5.17 -4.36
C PHE A 111 -5.53 -6.61 -4.17
N ASN A 112 -5.11 -7.53 -5.05
CA ASN A 112 -5.48 -8.95 -4.93
C ASN A 112 -4.85 -9.59 -3.70
N GLU A 113 -3.58 -9.31 -3.41
CA GLU A 113 -2.89 -9.77 -2.20
C GLU A 113 -3.58 -9.31 -0.91
N ILE A 114 -3.96 -8.02 -0.82
CA ILE A 114 -4.74 -7.51 0.32
C ILE A 114 -6.09 -8.22 0.40
N LYS A 115 -6.75 -8.44 -0.74
CA LYS A 115 -8.05 -9.11 -0.77
C LYS A 115 -7.98 -10.56 -0.32
N ASP A 116 -6.93 -11.28 -0.69
CA ASP A 116 -6.77 -12.71 -0.38
C ASP A 116 -6.24 -12.94 1.04
N SER A 117 -5.32 -12.10 1.53
CA SER A 117 -4.89 -12.12 2.95
C SER A 117 -6.07 -11.94 3.92
N GLU A 118 -7.07 -11.15 3.53
CA GLU A 118 -8.28 -10.94 4.33
C GLU A 118 -9.23 -12.15 4.35
N LYS A 119 -9.22 -13.01 3.31
CA LYS A 119 -9.97 -14.27 3.33
C LYS A 119 -9.32 -15.29 4.25
N ASN A 120 -7.99 -15.35 4.22
CA ASN A 120 -7.19 -16.33 4.96
C ASN A 120 -7.01 -15.98 6.44
N SER A 121 -7.43 -14.78 6.87
CA SER A 121 -7.40 -14.33 8.27
C SER A 121 -8.68 -14.68 9.07
N THR A 122 -9.49 -15.62 8.56
CA THR A 122 -10.78 -16.06 9.15
C THR A 122 -10.70 -17.52 9.57
#